data_AF-A0A7X2LYR8-F1
#
_entry.id   AF-A0A7X2LYR8-F1
#
_cell.length_a   1.000
_cell.length_b   1.000
_cell.length_c   1.000
_cell.angle_alpha   90.00
_cell.angle_beta   90.00
_cell.angle_gamma   90.00
#
_symmetry.space_group_name_H-M   'P 1'
#
loop_
_entity.id
_entity.type
_entity.pdbx_description
1 polymer ?
#
loop_
_entity_poly.entity_id
_entity_poly.type
_entity_poly.pdbx_seq_one_letter_code
_entity_poly.pdbx_strand_id
1 'polypeptide(L)'
;MQKENLLEMIYEKRQEMIKTASIEGYSSIETVKYSQELDELLNRYQQLQLAEAGSIAAAPFQKFVLRMKKWSYSETLHHNA
;
A
#
# COMPACT_ATOMS: atom_id res chain seq x y z
N MET A 1 -13.04 -11.76 -7.50
CA MET A 1 -12.19 -12.11 -6.34
C MET A 1 -13.04 -11.97 -5.09
N GLN A 2 -13.16 -13.01 -4.27
CA GLN A 2 -13.90 -12.95 -3.01
C GLN A 2 -13.05 -12.29 -1.92
N LYS A 3 -13.70 -11.62 -0.97
CA LYS A 3 -13.06 -10.88 0.13
C LYS A 3 -12.16 -11.77 1.01
N GLU A 4 -12.57 -13.02 1.23
CA GLU A 4 -11.82 -14.03 1.98
C GLU A 4 -10.51 -14.37 1.30
N ASN A 5 -10.54 -14.65 -0.01
CA ASN A 5 -9.32 -14.89 -0.80
C ASN A 5 -8.36 -13.69 -0.75
N LEU A 6 -8.88 -12.47 -0.71
CA LEU A 6 -8.04 -11.28 -0.63
C LEU A 6 -7.39 -11.13 0.76
N LEU A 7 -8.08 -11.49 1.83
CA LEU A 7 -7.50 -11.53 3.18
C LEU A 7 -6.39 -12.58 3.30
N GLU A 8 -6.58 -13.75 2.69
CA GLU A 8 -5.56 -14.79 2.61
C GLU A 8 -4.32 -14.28 1.87
N MET A 9 -4.49 -13.66 0.70
CA MET A 9 -3.38 -13.07 -0.06
C MET A 9 -2.65 -11.97 0.73
N ILE A 10 -3.37 -11.12 1.47
CA ILE A 10 -2.76 -10.10 2.35
C ILE A 10 -1.92 -10.78 3.43
N TYR A 11 -2.43 -11.83 4.04
CA TYR A 11 -1.72 -12.57 5.08
C TYR A 11 -0.44 -13.22 4.53
N GLU A 12 -0.54 -13.94 3.42
CA GLU A 12 0.60 -14.59 2.76
C GLU A 12 1.68 -13.58 2.38
N LYS A 13 1.29 -12.50 1.70
CA LYS A 13 2.24 -11.47 1.26
C LYS A 13 2.93 -10.78 2.44
N ARG A 14 2.22 -10.58 3.56
CA ARG A 14 2.82 -10.06 4.79
C ARG A 14 3.86 -11.01 5.36
N GLN A 15 3.61 -12.32 5.35
CA GLN A 15 4.58 -13.31 5.83
C GLN A 15 5.84 -13.32 4.96
N GLU A 16 5.68 -13.25 3.63
CA GLU A 16 6.80 -13.13 2.70
C GLU A 16 7.62 -11.87 2.96
N MET A 17 6.98 -10.70 3.10
CA MET A 17 7.66 -9.45 3.42
C MET A 17 8.45 -9.53 4.73
N ILE A 18 7.86 -10.06 5.80
CA ILE A 18 8.53 -10.20 7.10
C ILE A 18 9.73 -11.14 6.99
N LYS A 19 9.55 -12.27 6.30
CA LYS A 19 10.62 -13.25 6.10
C LYS A 19 11.78 -12.63 5.32
N THR A 20 11.51 -11.96 4.21
CA THR A 20 12.56 -11.29 3.42
C THR A 20 13.22 -10.16 4.18
N ALA A 21 12.46 -9.35 4.91
CA ALA A 21 13.03 -8.30 5.76
C ALA A 21 13.98 -8.85 6.83
N SER A 22 13.66 -10.02 7.39
CA SER A 22 14.50 -10.68 8.40
C SER A 22 15.81 -11.22 7.81
N ILE A 23 15.84 -11.51 6.50
CA ILE A 23 17.00 -12.09 5.80
C ILE A 23 17.85 -10.99 5.14
N GLU A 24 17.21 -10.06 4.44
CA GLU A 24 17.85 -9.08 3.55
C GLU A 24 17.79 -7.64 4.09
N GLY A 25 17.00 -7.40 5.13
CA GLY A 25 16.75 -6.06 5.68
C GLY A 25 15.57 -5.33 5.04
N TYR A 26 14.99 -4.41 5.80
CA TYR A 26 13.77 -3.68 5.42
C TYR A 26 13.89 -2.79 4.18
N SER A 27 15.12 -2.39 3.85
CA SER A 27 15.43 -1.57 2.68
C SER A 27 15.92 -2.39 1.49
N SER A 28 15.90 -3.73 1.56
CA SER A 28 16.25 -4.56 0.41
C SER A 28 15.22 -4.36 -0.71
N ILE A 29 15.67 -4.48 -1.96
CA ILE A 29 14.79 -4.30 -3.13
C ILE A 29 13.61 -5.28 -3.07
N GLU A 30 13.85 -6.54 -2.69
CA GLU A 30 12.80 -7.54 -2.56
C GLU A 30 11.84 -7.23 -1.40
N THR A 31 12.34 -6.76 -0.26
CA THR A 31 11.47 -6.37 0.86
C THR A 31 10.60 -5.16 0.50
N VAL A 32 11.17 -4.17 -0.20
CA VAL A 32 10.44 -3.01 -0.70
C VAL A 32 9.39 -3.44 -1.72
N LYS A 33 9.72 -4.34 -2.64
CA LYS A 33 8.76 -4.91 -3.59
C LYS A 33 7.60 -5.61 -2.89
N TYR A 34 7.87 -6.44 -1.88
CA TYR A 34 6.80 -7.12 -1.14
C TYR A 34 5.94 -6.13 -0.33
N SER A 35 6.52 -5.03 0.15
CA SER A 35 5.74 -3.96 0.79
C SER A 35 4.77 -3.28 -0.19
N GLN A 36 5.20 -3.03 -1.43
CA GLN A 36 4.35 -2.46 -2.48
C GLN A 36 3.22 -3.41 -2.88
N GLU A 37 3.52 -4.70 -3.06
CA GLU A 37 2.52 -5.72 -3.36
C GLU A 37 1.50 -5.88 -2.22
N LEU A 38 1.97 -5.83 -0.96
CA LEU A 38 1.09 -5.86 0.22
C LEU A 38 0.18 -4.63 0.26
N ASP A 39 0.73 -3.45 -0.02
CA ASP A 39 -0.03 -2.21 -0.09
C ASP A 39 -1.13 -2.29 -1.16
N GLU A 40 -0.84 -2.81 -2.35
CA GLU A 40 -1.86 -3.01 -3.39
C GLU A 40 -3.01 -3.92 -2.94
N LEU A 41 -2.71 -4.99 -2.22
CA LEU A 41 -3.73 -5.92 -1.73
C LEU A 41 -4.62 -5.25 -0.67
N LEU A 42 -4.02 -4.48 0.25
CA LEU A 42 -4.75 -3.68 1.23
C LEU A 42 -5.69 -2.67 0.56
N ASN A 43 -5.28 -2.11 -0.58
CA ASN A 43 -6.08 -1.13 -1.33
C ASN A 43 -7.30 -1.75 -1.95
N ARG A 44 -7.11 -2.90 -2.59
CA ARG A 44 -8.21 -3.66 -3.18
C ARG A 44 -9.20 -4.07 -2.09
N TYR A 45 -8.70 -4.47 -0.92
CA TYR A 45 -9.55 -4.88 0.20
C TYR A 45 -10.36 -3.70 0.75
N GLN A 46 -9.71 -2.55 0.90
CA GLN A 46 -10.37 -1.32 1.26
C GLN A 46 -11.41 -0.89 0.23
N GLN A 47 -11.12 -0.97 -1.06
CA GLN A 47 -12.07 -0.63 -2.13
C GLN A 47 -13.30 -1.53 -2.09
N LEU A 48 -13.11 -2.84 -1.90
CA LEU A 48 -14.22 -3.79 -1.75
C LEU A 48 -15.10 -3.44 -0.54
N GLN A 49 -14.49 -3.13 0.60
CA GLN A 49 -15.25 -2.72 1.79
C GLN A 49 -16.05 -1.42 1.57
N LEU A 50 -15.50 -0.45 0.85
CA LEU A 50 -16.19 0.81 0.57
C LEU A 50 -17.32 0.63 -0.45
N ALA A 51 -17.14 -0.27 -1.43
CA ALA A 51 -18.18 -0.64 -2.37
C ALA A 51 -19.36 -1.34 -1.67
N GLU A 52 -19.09 -2.16 -0.65
CA GLU A 52 -20.10 -2.78 0.21
C GLU A 52 -20.80 -1.76 1.13
N ALA A 53 -20.06 -0.75 1.63
CA ALA A 53 -20.56 0.22 2.61
C ALA A 53 -21.24 1.47 2.01
N GLY A 54 -21.25 1.62 0.68
CA GLY A 54 -21.89 2.76 0.00
C GLY A 54 -21.28 4.14 0.30
N SER A 55 -20.07 4.21 0.87
CA SER A 55 -19.42 5.46 1.31
C SER A 55 -17.99 5.56 0.79
N ILE A 56 -17.72 6.56 -0.07
CA ILE A 56 -16.41 6.80 -0.71
C ILE A 56 -15.52 7.74 0.15
N ALA A 57 -16.05 8.34 1.23
CA ALA A 57 -15.46 9.51 1.86
C ALA A 57 -14.22 9.26 2.76
N ALA A 58 -13.82 8.01 3.02
CA ALA A 58 -12.86 7.73 4.09
C ALA A 58 -11.88 6.57 3.87
N ALA A 59 -11.44 6.28 2.64
CA ALA A 59 -10.34 5.31 2.45
C ALA A 59 -9.01 5.91 2.98
N PRO A 60 -8.47 5.48 4.14
CA PRO A 60 -7.27 6.07 4.72
C PRO A 60 -6.04 5.77 3.86
N PHE A 61 -6.03 4.68 3.10
CA PHE A 61 -4.94 4.41 2.17
C PHE A 61 -4.99 5.33 0.94
N GLN A 62 -6.17 5.59 0.36
CA GLN A 62 -6.27 6.55 -0.75
C GLN A 62 -5.84 7.95 -0.28
N LYS A 63 -6.25 8.35 0.94
CA LYS A 63 -5.75 9.59 1.57
C LYS A 63 -4.23 9.58 1.76
N PHE A 64 -3.65 8.43 2.11
CA PHE A 64 -2.20 8.26 2.23
C PHE A 64 -1.48 8.40 0.89
N VAL A 65 -1.94 7.73 -0.18
CA VAL A 65 -1.35 7.86 -1.53
C VAL A 65 -1.48 9.27 -2.06
N LEU A 66 -2.63 9.92 -1.88
CA LEU A 66 -2.83 11.32 -2.25
C LEU A 66 -1.84 12.24 -1.49
N ARG A 67 -1.58 11.96 -0.21
CA ARG A 67 -0.56 12.67 0.57
C ARG A 67 0.85 12.46 0.00
N MET A 68 1.21 11.23 -0.38
CA MET A 68 2.50 10.94 -1.01
C MET A 68 2.66 11.61 -2.38
N LYS A 69 1.63 11.59 -3.22
CA LYS A 69 1.64 12.32 -4.51
C LYS A 69 1.82 13.83 -4.31
N LYS A 70 1.29 14.41 -3.23
CA LYS A 70 1.53 15.83 -2.92
C LYS A 70 3.00 16.10 -2.56
N TRP A 71 3.65 15.19 -1.84
CA TRP A 71 5.08 15.31 -1.51
C TRP A 71 5.96 15.26 -2.76
N SER A 72 5.64 14.41 -3.74
CA SER A 72 6.39 14.35 -5.00
C SER A 72 6.22 15.58 -5.89
N TYR A 73 5.13 16.35 -5.73
CA TYR A 73 4.90 17.60 -6.47
C TYR A 73 5.57 18.82 -5.82
N SER A 74 5.88 18.78 -4.52
CA SER A 74 6.50 19.92 -3.82
C SER A 74 8.03 20.01 -3.95
N GLU A 75 8.71 18.97 -4.46
CA GLU A 75 10.18 18.97 -4.63
C GLU A 75 10.67 19.71 -5.88
N THR A 76 9.79 20.13 -6.80
CA THR A 76 10.19 20.82 -8.04
C THR A 76 10.14 22.35 -7.99
N LEU A 77 9.84 22.97 -6.84
CA LEU A 77 9.70 24.43 -6.70
C LEU A 77 10.72 25.11 -5.77
N HIS A 78 11.88 24.49 -5.51
CA HIS A 78 12.99 25.15 -4.81
C HIS A 78 14.32 25.06 -5.57
N HIS A 79 14.31 25.42 -6.86
CA HIS A 79 15.51 25.83 -7.57
C HIS A 79 15.19 26.92 -8.59
N ASN A 80 14.97 28.14 -8.09
CA ASN A 80 15.27 29.42 -8.74
C ASN A 80 14.82 30.56 -7.82
N ALA A 81 15.73 30.98 -6.95
CA ALA A 81 15.81 32.33 -6.40
C ALA A 81 17.28 32.63 -6.11
#